data_AF-A0A2N4TLN1-F1
#
_entry.id   AF-A0A2N4TLN1-F1
#
_cell.length_a   1.000
_cell.length_b   1.000
_cell.length_c   1.000
_cell.angle_alpha   90.00
_cell.angle_beta   90.00
_cell.angle_gamma   90.00
#
_symmetry.space_group_name_H-M   'P 1'
#
loop_
_entity.id
_entity.type
_entity.pdbx_description
1 polymer ?
#
loop_
_entity_poly.entity_id
_entity_poly.type
_entity_poly.pdbx_seq_one_letter_code
_entity_poly.pdbx_strand_id
1 'polypeptide(L)'
;MALGMAALMCLAMSATQADEVDLDVLQDLLYVELSTCLMGSLTQHAIAQERRNGVSIEVQRQRYRAQVGKNGLMEQFLTQLYATDDPSELLVGLNSRCVVNMVGLPQDRAATCYRQFLLPLYAAIMAPHTGGLDTTSPKTGYLACMRR
;
A
#
# COMPACT_ATOMS: atom_id res chain seq x y z
N MET A 1 29.09 -49.19 19.39
CA MET A 1 28.84 -48.50 20.67
C MET A 1 29.51 -47.13 20.62
N ALA A 2 28.75 -46.09 20.99
CA ALA A 2 29.17 -44.79 21.54
C ALA A 2 30.10 -43.89 20.67
N LEU A 3 29.60 -42.74 20.17
CA LEU A 3 29.66 -41.40 20.82
C LEU A 3 31.11 -40.89 20.88
N GLY A 4 31.50 -39.69 20.45
CA GLY A 4 30.78 -38.47 20.10
C GLY A 4 31.73 -37.27 20.32
N MET A 5 31.23 -36.06 20.03
CA MET A 5 31.72 -34.75 20.50
C MET A 5 33.01 -34.21 19.84
N ALA A 6 33.14 -32.94 19.49
CA ALA A 6 32.22 -31.80 19.55
C ALA A 6 32.62 -30.77 18.49
N ALA A 7 31.58 -30.15 17.94
CA ALA A 7 31.64 -29.15 16.90
C ALA A 7 32.27 -27.83 17.37
N LEU A 8 32.87 -27.16 16.39
CA LEU A 8 33.40 -25.80 16.45
C LEU A 8 32.43 -24.82 17.12
N MET A 9 32.98 -24.04 18.03
CA MET A 9 32.48 -22.74 18.43
C MET A 9 32.46 -21.79 17.22
N CYS A 10 31.28 -21.39 16.78
CA CYS A 10 31.03 -20.15 16.03
C CYS A 10 29.75 -19.52 16.58
N LEU A 11 29.85 -18.92 17.77
CA LEU A 11 28.81 -18.05 18.34
C LEU A 11 29.36 -16.62 18.33
N ALA A 12 29.03 -15.88 17.27
CA ALA A 12 28.85 -14.43 17.28
C ALA A 12 28.54 -13.97 15.86
N MET A 13 27.31 -14.24 15.39
CA MET A 13 26.71 -13.38 14.38
C MET A 13 25.68 -12.52 15.09
N SER A 14 26.07 -11.28 15.33
CA SER A 14 25.21 -10.18 15.71
C SER A 14 24.20 -9.95 14.58
N ALA A 15 23.06 -10.64 14.62
CA ALA A 15 21.91 -10.33 13.80
C ALA A 15 21.10 -9.25 14.54
N THR A 16 21.54 -8.00 14.45
CA THR A 16 20.72 -6.85 14.84
C THR A 16 19.62 -6.66 13.81
N GLN A 17 18.38 -6.90 14.25
CA GLN A 17 17.14 -6.27 13.77
C GLN A 17 16.87 -6.39 12.27
N ALA A 18 16.48 -7.59 11.84
CA ALA A 18 15.48 -7.67 10.78
C ALA A 18 14.13 -7.35 11.46
N ASP A 19 13.42 -6.33 10.94
CA ASP A 19 12.05 -6.00 11.33
C ASP A 19 11.24 -7.28 11.51
N GLU A 20 10.78 -7.54 12.74
CA GLU A 20 9.67 -8.47 12.97
C GLU A 20 8.46 -7.86 12.27
N VAL A 21 8.23 -8.27 11.03
CA VAL A 21 6.93 -8.09 10.39
C VAL A 21 5.94 -8.80 11.29
N ASP A 22 5.17 -8.01 12.04
CA ASP A 22 4.18 -8.46 13.01
C ASP A 22 3.25 -9.50 12.36
N LEU A 23 3.50 -10.77 12.67
CA LEU A 23 2.83 -11.92 12.04
C LEU A 23 1.32 -11.91 12.32
N ASP A 24 0.88 -11.20 13.36
CA ASP A 24 -0.54 -11.02 13.69
C ASP A 24 -1.28 -10.19 12.63
N VAL A 25 -0.62 -9.25 11.95
CA VAL A 25 -1.22 -8.46 10.88
C VAL A 25 -1.41 -9.29 9.60
N LEU A 26 -0.52 -10.27 9.35
CA LEU A 26 -0.63 -11.19 8.21
C LEU A 26 -1.65 -12.31 8.46
N GLN A 27 -1.97 -12.62 9.73
CA GLN A 27 -3.01 -13.57 10.12
C GLN A 27 -4.41 -12.92 10.24
N ASP A 28 -4.49 -11.61 10.17
CA ASP A 28 -5.74 -10.88 10.13
C ASP A 28 -6.45 -11.10 8.78
N LEU A 29 -7.49 -11.95 8.80
CA LEU A 29 -8.28 -12.27 7.61
C LEU A 29 -8.77 -11.01 6.87
N LEU A 30 -9.12 -9.96 7.62
CA LEU A 30 -9.54 -8.70 7.03
C LEU A 30 -8.40 -8.01 6.26
N TYR A 31 -7.17 -8.08 6.76
CA TYR A 31 -6.01 -7.54 6.04
C TYR A 31 -5.77 -8.30 4.74
N VAL A 32 -5.89 -9.63 4.76
CA VAL A 32 -5.76 -10.48 3.57
C VAL A 32 -6.81 -10.09 2.52
N GLU A 33 -8.08 -9.94 2.93
CA GLU A 33 -9.17 -9.51 2.04
C GLU A 33 -8.93 -8.11 1.45
N LEU A 34 -8.39 -7.19 2.25
CA LEU A 34 -8.11 -5.81 1.83
C LEU A 34 -6.82 -5.66 1.01
N SER A 35 -5.91 -6.64 1.05
CA SER A 35 -4.54 -6.55 0.52
C SER A 35 -4.47 -6.10 -0.94
N THR A 36 -5.37 -6.60 -1.79
CA THR A 36 -5.44 -6.22 -3.21
C THR A 36 -5.74 -4.72 -3.37
N CYS A 37 -6.69 -4.20 -2.59
CA CYS A 37 -7.03 -2.78 -2.61
C CYS A 37 -5.91 -1.90 -2.04
N LEU A 38 -5.22 -2.37 -1.00
CA LEU A 38 -4.09 -1.67 -0.39
C LEU A 38 -2.90 -1.54 -1.37
N MET A 39 -2.52 -2.63 -2.02
CA MET A 39 -1.44 -2.60 -3.02
C MET A 39 -1.82 -1.73 -4.24
N GLY A 40 -3.06 -1.81 -4.69
CA GLY A 40 -3.58 -0.97 -5.76
C GLY A 40 -3.50 0.51 -5.41
N SER A 41 -3.94 0.88 -4.21
CA SER A 41 -3.88 2.26 -3.72
C SER A 41 -2.46 2.78 -3.55
N LEU A 42 -1.53 1.97 -3.04
CA LEU A 42 -0.12 2.36 -2.94
C LEU A 42 0.47 2.67 -4.32
N THR A 43 0.15 1.83 -5.32
CA THR A 43 0.58 2.05 -6.71
C THR A 43 -0.03 3.34 -7.29
N GLN A 44 -1.33 3.56 -7.09
CA GLN A 44 -2.01 4.78 -7.55
C GLN A 44 -1.41 6.04 -6.90
N HIS A 45 -1.04 5.97 -5.62
CA HIS A 45 -0.33 7.04 -4.92
C HIS A 45 1.05 7.33 -5.50
N ALA A 46 1.82 6.29 -5.83
CA ALA A 46 3.13 6.47 -6.46
C ALA A 46 3.00 7.23 -7.79
N ILE A 47 2.02 6.84 -8.62
CA ILE A 47 1.75 7.51 -9.90
C ILE A 47 1.28 8.96 -9.67
N ALA A 48 0.43 9.20 -8.67
CA ALA A 48 0.02 10.55 -8.28
C ALA A 48 1.19 11.42 -7.82
N GLN A 49 2.13 10.86 -7.06
CA GLN A 49 3.35 11.57 -6.68
C GLN A 49 4.23 11.87 -7.89
N GLU A 50 4.36 10.95 -8.85
CA GLU A 50 5.09 11.22 -10.09
C GLU A 50 4.45 12.33 -10.91
N ARG A 51 3.12 12.37 -11.02
CA ARG A 51 2.40 13.51 -11.60
C ARG A 51 2.79 14.81 -10.88
N ARG A 52 2.76 14.82 -9.55
CA ARG A 52 3.15 15.98 -8.73
C ARG A 52 4.62 16.39 -8.98
N ASN A 53 5.48 15.43 -9.26
CA ASN A 53 6.89 15.66 -9.62
C ASN A 53 7.09 16.06 -11.09
N GLY A 54 6.01 16.29 -11.85
CA GLY A 54 6.06 16.78 -13.23
C GLY A 54 6.17 15.71 -14.31
N VAL A 55 6.00 14.42 -13.98
CA VAL A 55 5.94 13.36 -15.00
C VAL A 55 4.66 13.52 -15.82
N SER A 56 4.77 13.55 -17.15
CA SER A 56 3.61 13.72 -18.03
C SER A 56 2.77 12.45 -18.19
N ILE A 57 1.53 12.61 -18.62
CA ILE A 57 0.62 11.48 -18.87
C ILE A 57 1.15 10.56 -19.98
N GLU A 58 1.83 11.10 -21.00
CA GLU A 58 2.43 10.33 -22.09
C GLU A 58 3.52 9.40 -21.56
N VAL A 59 4.36 9.88 -20.65
CA VAL A 59 5.40 9.07 -20.00
C VAL A 59 4.76 7.94 -19.18
N GLN A 60 3.69 8.23 -18.44
CA GLN A 60 2.96 7.20 -17.69
C GLN A 60 2.32 6.16 -18.61
N ARG A 61 1.63 6.59 -19.67
CA ARG A 61 1.02 5.69 -20.66
C ARG A 61 2.06 4.77 -21.29
N GLN A 62 3.23 5.30 -21.63
CA GLN A 62 4.30 4.50 -22.20
C GLN A 62 4.84 3.47 -21.19
N ARG A 63 5.03 3.87 -19.93
CA ARG A 63 5.48 2.97 -18.85
C ARG A 63 4.48 1.84 -18.61
N TYR A 64 3.19 2.17 -18.61
CA TYR A 64 2.10 1.21 -18.37
C TYR A 64 1.43 0.70 -19.65
N ARG A 65 2.12 0.78 -20.81
CA ARG A 65 1.55 0.44 -22.13
C ARG A 65 0.87 -0.93 -22.19
N ALA A 66 1.43 -1.91 -21.51
CA ALA A 66 0.91 -3.28 -21.48
C ALA A 66 -0.41 -3.36 -20.71
N GLN A 67 -0.60 -2.52 -19.71
CA GLN A 67 -1.83 -2.47 -18.91
C GLN A 67 -2.87 -1.61 -19.63
N VAL A 68 -2.48 -0.44 -20.15
CA VAL A 68 -3.32 0.44 -20.99
C VAL A 68 -3.90 -0.31 -22.20
N GLY A 69 -3.09 -1.08 -22.91
CA GLY A 69 -3.53 -1.81 -24.12
C GLY A 69 -4.36 -3.08 -23.87
N LYS A 70 -4.34 -3.63 -22.64
CA LYS A 70 -5.07 -4.87 -22.30
C LYS A 70 -6.33 -4.63 -21.47
N ASN A 71 -6.36 -3.53 -20.72
CA ASN A 71 -7.37 -3.22 -19.71
C ASN A 71 -7.51 -1.70 -19.61
N GLY A 72 -8.69 -1.18 -19.98
CA GLY A 72 -8.97 0.25 -19.96
C GLY A 72 -8.94 0.91 -18.57
N LEU A 73 -8.90 0.16 -17.47
CA LEU A 73 -8.87 0.70 -16.11
C LEU A 73 -7.62 1.54 -15.84
N MET A 74 -6.45 1.12 -16.33
CA MET A 74 -5.22 1.91 -16.16
C MET A 74 -5.29 3.21 -16.98
N GLU A 75 -5.78 3.14 -18.21
CA GLU A 75 -5.96 4.33 -19.07
C GLU A 75 -6.99 5.30 -18.47
N GLN A 76 -8.10 4.77 -17.95
CA GLN A 76 -9.11 5.55 -17.26
C GLN A 76 -8.56 6.21 -16.01
N PHE A 77 -7.77 5.48 -15.21
CA PHE A 77 -7.11 6.03 -14.03
C PHE A 77 -6.15 7.17 -14.41
N LEU A 78 -5.25 6.96 -15.38
CA LEU A 78 -4.32 8.00 -15.82
C LEU A 78 -5.06 9.24 -16.35
N THR A 79 -6.11 9.03 -17.15
CA THR A 79 -6.93 10.13 -17.67
C THR A 79 -7.59 10.93 -16.54
N GLN A 80 -8.21 10.26 -15.57
CA GLN A 80 -8.83 10.93 -14.41
C GLN A 80 -7.80 11.63 -13.54
N LEU A 81 -6.66 10.97 -13.26
CA LEU A 81 -5.61 11.49 -12.41
C LEU A 81 -5.01 12.76 -12.98
N TYR A 82 -4.80 12.87 -14.28
CA TYR A 82 -4.21 14.05 -14.90
C TYR A 82 -5.22 15.17 -15.17
N ALA A 83 -6.51 14.86 -15.22
CA ALA A 83 -7.58 15.83 -15.38
C ALA A 83 -8.10 16.45 -14.07
N THR A 84 -7.86 15.80 -12.91
CA THR A 84 -8.36 16.30 -11.62
C THR A 84 -7.44 17.34 -10.99
N ASP A 85 -8.05 18.37 -10.39
CA ASP A 85 -7.36 19.32 -9.50
C ASP A 85 -7.13 18.75 -8.10
N ASP A 86 -7.91 17.74 -7.70
CA ASP A 86 -7.79 17.04 -6.42
C ASP A 86 -7.53 15.54 -6.63
N PRO A 87 -6.24 15.13 -6.65
CA PRO A 87 -5.87 13.72 -6.67
C PRO A 87 -6.33 12.96 -5.44
N SER A 88 -6.41 13.61 -4.28
CA SER A 88 -6.67 12.93 -3.00
C SER A 88 -8.07 12.34 -2.99
N GLU A 89 -9.07 13.13 -3.39
CA GLU A 89 -10.46 12.67 -3.48
C GLU A 89 -10.65 11.58 -4.54
N LEU A 90 -9.92 11.66 -5.66
CA LEU A 90 -9.89 10.57 -6.64
C LEU A 90 -9.37 9.26 -6.03
N LEU A 91 -8.24 9.32 -5.31
CA LEU A 91 -7.60 8.16 -4.67
C LEU A 91 -8.49 7.54 -3.59
N VAL A 92 -9.15 8.37 -2.77
CA VAL A 92 -10.15 7.92 -1.80
C VAL A 92 -11.28 7.15 -2.50
N GLY A 93 -11.85 7.73 -3.57
CA GLY A 93 -12.94 7.10 -4.30
C GLY A 93 -12.54 5.79 -4.99
N LEU A 94 -11.31 5.70 -5.50
CA LEU A 94 -10.77 4.47 -6.09
C LEU A 94 -10.60 3.37 -5.05
N ASN A 95 -10.01 3.69 -3.90
CA ASN A 95 -9.86 2.73 -2.81
C ASN A 95 -11.23 2.26 -2.30
N SER A 96 -12.14 3.20 -2.00
CA SER A 96 -13.45 2.85 -1.44
C SER A 96 -14.25 1.95 -2.38
N ARG A 97 -14.21 2.20 -3.70
CA ARG A 97 -14.86 1.32 -4.68
C ARG A 97 -14.22 -0.06 -4.73
N CYS A 98 -12.89 -0.16 -4.64
CA CYS A 98 -12.22 -1.46 -4.57
C CYS A 98 -12.69 -2.25 -3.36
N VAL A 99 -12.71 -1.61 -2.18
CA VAL A 99 -13.12 -2.26 -0.92
C VAL A 99 -14.57 -2.75 -0.98
N VAL A 100 -15.50 -1.94 -1.50
CA VAL A 100 -16.90 -2.35 -1.68
C VAL A 100 -17.00 -3.56 -2.61
N ASN A 101 -16.33 -3.51 -3.75
CA ASN A 101 -16.47 -4.55 -4.78
C ASN A 101 -15.76 -5.86 -4.41
N MET A 102 -14.63 -5.79 -3.70
CA MET A 102 -13.79 -6.94 -3.40
C MET A 102 -14.08 -7.55 -2.03
N VAL A 103 -14.44 -6.73 -1.04
CA VAL A 103 -14.60 -7.14 0.37
C VAL A 103 -16.05 -7.00 0.84
N GLY A 104 -16.88 -6.21 0.16
CA GLY A 104 -18.29 -6.02 0.53
C GLY A 104 -18.53 -5.07 1.70
N LEU A 105 -17.52 -4.29 2.11
CA LEU A 105 -17.65 -3.32 3.20
C LEU A 105 -18.28 -2.00 2.73
N PRO A 106 -18.95 -1.25 3.61
CA PRO A 106 -19.59 0.01 3.26
C PRO A 106 -18.63 1.05 2.67
N GLN A 107 -19.07 1.74 1.61
CA GLN A 107 -18.22 2.69 0.88
C GLN A 107 -17.82 3.91 1.74
N ASP A 108 -18.75 4.43 2.53
CA ASP A 108 -18.55 5.57 3.43
C ASP A 108 -17.52 5.25 4.52
N ARG A 109 -17.59 4.04 5.09
CA ARG A 109 -16.60 3.50 6.03
C ARG A 109 -15.23 3.41 5.37
N ALA A 110 -15.15 2.75 4.21
CA ALA A 110 -13.89 2.60 3.47
C ALA A 110 -13.25 3.96 3.16
N ALA A 111 -14.04 4.92 2.66
CA ALA A 111 -13.57 6.27 2.37
C ALA A 111 -13.08 7.00 3.63
N THR A 112 -13.82 6.90 4.74
CA THR A 112 -13.47 7.54 6.02
C THR A 112 -12.18 6.97 6.60
N CYS A 113 -12.09 5.64 6.71
CA CYS A 113 -10.92 4.97 7.23
C CYS A 113 -9.69 5.21 6.35
N TYR A 114 -9.86 5.20 5.02
CA TYR A 114 -8.77 5.50 4.10
C TYR A 114 -8.24 6.92 4.26
N ARG A 115 -9.13 7.93 4.29
CA ARG A 115 -8.76 9.35 4.50
C ARG A 115 -8.02 9.54 5.81
N GLN A 116 -8.48 8.89 6.88
CA GLN A 116 -7.93 9.11 8.21
C GLN A 116 -6.55 8.45 8.40
N PHE A 117 -6.33 7.26 7.83
CA PHE A 117 -5.17 6.43 8.19
C PHE A 117 -4.21 6.18 7.04
N LEU A 118 -4.71 5.83 5.85
CA LEU A 118 -3.85 5.38 4.76
C LEU A 118 -3.42 6.50 3.83
N LEU A 119 -4.32 7.44 3.52
CA LEU A 119 -4.00 8.59 2.68
C LEU A 119 -2.81 9.41 3.24
N PRO A 120 -2.74 9.74 4.54
CA PRO A 120 -1.59 10.44 5.11
C PRO A 120 -0.33 9.57 5.14
N LEU A 121 -0.47 8.28 5.46
CA LEU A 121 0.65 7.34 5.47
C LEU A 121 1.29 7.24 4.07
N TYR A 122 0.50 7.07 3.03
CA TYR A 122 1.01 6.95 1.66
C TYR A 122 1.64 8.24 1.16
N ALA A 123 1.08 9.40 1.53
CA ALA A 123 1.74 10.68 1.27
C ALA A 123 3.11 10.77 1.96
N ALA A 124 3.23 10.30 3.21
CA ALA A 124 4.48 10.28 3.96
C ALA A 124 5.52 9.31 3.37
N ILE A 125 5.10 8.11 2.95
CA ILE A 125 5.99 7.11 2.30
C ILE A 125 6.64 7.70 1.04
N MET A 126 5.92 8.53 0.30
CA MET A 126 6.39 9.11 -0.96
C MET A 126 7.24 10.39 -0.77
N ALA A 127 7.43 10.84 0.48
CA ALA A 127 8.24 12.02 0.77
C ALA A 127 9.76 11.69 0.69
N PRO A 128 10.62 12.67 0.34
CA PRO A 128 12.07 12.43 0.16
C PRO A 128 12.84 11.94 1.40
N HIS A 129 12.25 12.01 2.60
CA HIS A 129 12.89 11.63 3.86
C HIS A 129 11.92 10.81 4.72
N THR A 130 12.10 9.48 4.73
CA THR A 130 11.23 8.53 5.43
C THR A 130 11.90 7.86 6.64
N GLY A 131 13.11 8.32 7.03
CA GLY A 131 13.84 7.73 8.15
C GLY A 131 12.99 7.72 9.43
N GLY A 132 12.69 6.54 9.96
CA GLY A 132 11.87 6.37 11.16
C GLY A 132 10.35 6.54 10.95
N LEU A 133 9.86 6.47 9.72
CA LEU A 133 8.42 6.52 9.45
C LEU A 133 7.70 5.32 10.09
N ASP A 134 6.80 5.59 11.04
CA ASP A 134 5.88 4.57 11.56
C ASP A 134 4.84 4.20 10.50
N THR A 135 4.96 2.98 9.97
CA THR A 135 3.98 2.44 9.03
C THR A 135 2.98 1.48 9.68
N THR A 136 3.21 1.12 10.95
CA THR A 136 2.43 0.11 11.67
C THR A 136 1.18 0.74 12.28
N SER A 137 1.32 1.82 13.04
CA SER A 137 0.17 2.45 13.72
C SER A 137 -0.95 2.85 12.77
N PRO A 138 -0.70 3.47 11.59
CA PRO A 138 -1.76 3.81 10.67
C PRO A 138 -2.44 2.57 10.05
N LYS A 139 -1.70 1.49 9.78
CA LYS A 139 -2.29 0.25 9.26
C LYS A 139 -3.19 -0.42 10.31
N THR A 140 -2.74 -0.48 11.56
CA THR A 140 -3.55 -1.01 12.68
C THR A 140 -4.79 -0.15 12.92
N GLY A 141 -4.66 1.18 12.89
CA GLY A 141 -5.78 2.11 12.99
C GLY A 141 -6.78 1.95 11.84
N TYR A 142 -6.30 1.76 10.61
CA TYR A 142 -7.13 1.46 9.46
C TYR A 142 -7.92 0.17 9.64
N LEU A 143 -7.27 -0.94 10.00
CA LEU A 143 -7.96 -2.22 10.22
C LEU A 143 -8.99 -2.14 11.35
N ALA A 144 -8.65 -1.47 12.45
CA ALA A 144 -9.59 -1.24 13.55
C ALA A 144 -10.80 -0.39 13.11
N CYS A 145 -10.60 0.61 12.26
CA CYS A 145 -11.67 1.43 11.69
C CYS A 145 -12.59 0.61 10.76
N MET A 146 -12.00 -0.25 9.92
CA MET A 146 -12.75 -1.06 8.96
C MET A 146 -13.67 -2.10 9.62
N ARG A 147 -13.30 -2.59 10.81
CA ARG A 147 -14.08 -3.58 11.59
C ARG A 147 -15.34 -3.03 12.26
N ARG A 148 -15.44 -1.71 12.46
CA ARG A 148 -16.58 -1.07 13.12
C ARG A 148 -17.70 -0.86 12.12
#